data_AF-A0A2K8KC98-F1
#
_entry.id   AF-A0A2K8KC98-F1
#
_cell.length_a   1.000
_cell.length_b   1.000
_cell.length_c   1.000
_cell.angle_alpha   90.00
_cell.angle_beta   90.00
_cell.angle_gamma   90.00
#
_symmetry.space_group_name_H-M   'P 1'
#
loop_
_entity.id
_entity.type
_entity.pdbx_description
1 polymer ?
#
loop_
_entity_poly.entity_id
_entity_poly.type
_entity_poly.pdbx_seq_one_letter_code
_entity_poly.pdbx_strand_id
1 'polypeptide(L)'
;MSFHSKITRKGGGRVKRALGVQAALEWAFRVEKAQLELPPPSDIEEEGFGFGLEYVLLQRAALGCKVDGGQHKIGGYVHEDAEVIAATVAGLPDNLGGKRMAIRVAELARAGLTPDWMPGAVPRCVPVDIKRNRHGDRATSEVVGTERVLIKGKWRSVEVRACPVRFSPDQRQINSARQAYEDWWQALGWVRDGLIAGGMLREVELTDMLPRKRPWEPR
;
A
#
# COMPACT_ATOMS: atom_id res chain seq x y z
N MET A 1 48.08 -18.59 -33.90
CA MET A 1 47.06 -17.81 -34.63
C MET A 1 45.84 -17.67 -33.72
N SER A 2 45.75 -16.60 -32.94
CA SER A 2 44.66 -16.40 -31.96
C SER A 2 43.68 -15.35 -32.52
N PHE A 3 42.47 -15.78 -32.86
CA PHE A 3 41.40 -14.89 -33.30
C PHE A 3 40.59 -14.42 -32.08
N HIS A 4 41.09 -13.39 -31.41
CA HIS A 4 40.25 -12.60 -30.51
C HIS A 4 39.39 -11.66 -31.36
N SER A 5 38.23 -12.17 -31.80
CA SER A 5 37.16 -11.35 -32.35
C SER A 5 36.70 -10.37 -31.28
N LYS A 6 36.99 -9.08 -31.47
CA LYS A 6 36.40 -8.00 -30.68
C LYS A 6 34.90 -8.01 -30.96
N ILE A 7 34.11 -8.51 -30.02
CA ILE A 7 32.66 -8.31 -30.00
C ILE A 7 32.42 -6.83 -29.68
N THR A 8 32.46 -5.98 -30.70
CA THR A 8 31.87 -4.65 -30.61
C THR A 8 30.36 -4.84 -30.69
N ARG A 9 29.67 -4.88 -29.54
CA ARG A 9 28.23 -4.67 -29.49
C ARG A 9 27.96 -3.21 -29.88
N LYS A 10 27.77 -2.95 -31.17
CA LYS A 10 26.99 -1.79 -31.63
C LYS A 10 25.60 -1.99 -31.04
N GLY A 11 25.26 -1.22 -30.01
CA GLY A 11 23.93 -1.22 -29.40
C GLY A 11 22.91 -0.77 -30.43
N GLY A 12 22.32 -1.73 -31.15
CA GLY A 12 21.09 -1.49 -31.90
C GLY A 12 20.03 -1.08 -30.88
N GLY A 13 19.40 0.08 -31.11
CA GLY A 13 18.41 0.65 -30.22
C GLY A 13 17.31 -0.36 -29.94
N ARG A 14 17.34 -0.99 -28.76
CA ARG A 14 16.18 -1.70 -28.24
C ARG A 14 15.11 -0.63 -28.03
N VAL A 15 13.94 -0.86 -28.62
CA VAL A 15 12.77 0.01 -28.42
C VAL A 15 12.47 0.01 -26.93
N LYS A 16 12.61 1.17 -26.28
CA LYS A 16 12.30 1.28 -24.86
C LYS A 16 10.80 1.06 -24.65
N ARG A 17 10.45 0.35 -23.58
CA ARG A 17 9.05 0.15 -23.20
C ARG A 17 8.57 1.40 -22.48
N ALA A 18 7.69 2.17 -23.12
CA ALA A 18 7.03 3.31 -22.52
C ALA A 18 6.05 2.86 -21.41
N LEU A 19 6.29 3.26 -20.16
CA LEU A 19 5.46 2.93 -18.99
C LEU A 19 5.09 4.20 -18.22
N GLY A 20 3.88 4.25 -17.66
CA GLY A 20 3.56 5.22 -16.61
C GLY A 20 4.25 4.83 -15.30
N VAL A 21 4.45 5.79 -14.39
CA VAL A 21 5.20 5.53 -13.14
C VAL A 21 4.58 4.41 -12.30
N GLN A 22 3.24 4.34 -12.22
CA GLN A 22 2.57 3.25 -11.50
C GLN A 22 2.86 1.89 -12.14
N ALA A 23 2.78 1.79 -13.47
CA ALA A 23 3.05 0.56 -14.19
C ALA A 23 4.52 0.13 -14.08
N ALA A 24 5.45 1.09 -14.07
CA ALA A 24 6.88 0.83 -13.85
C ALA A 24 7.14 0.28 -12.44
N LEU A 25 6.49 0.85 -11.41
CA LEU A 25 6.58 0.36 -10.04
C LEU A 25 5.98 -1.04 -9.88
N GLU A 26 4.78 -1.26 -10.43
CA GLU A 26 4.14 -2.58 -10.42
C GLU A 26 5.03 -3.60 -11.14
N TRP A 27 5.60 -3.26 -12.29
CA TRP A 27 6.56 -4.13 -12.95
C TRP A 27 7.78 -4.42 -12.07
N ALA A 28 8.44 -3.40 -11.51
CA ALA A 28 9.64 -3.55 -10.69
C ALA A 28 9.39 -4.43 -9.44
N PHE A 29 8.34 -4.15 -8.67
CA PHE A 29 8.11 -4.84 -7.40
C PHE A 29 7.29 -6.13 -7.54
N ARG A 30 6.31 -6.17 -8.45
CA ARG A 30 5.42 -7.34 -8.60
C ARG A 30 5.99 -8.38 -9.55
N VAL A 31 6.55 -7.96 -10.69
CA VAL A 31 7.04 -8.86 -11.74
C VAL A 31 8.52 -9.15 -11.56
N GLU A 32 9.34 -8.11 -11.44
CA GLU A 32 10.79 -8.24 -11.27
C GLU A 32 11.21 -8.64 -9.86
N LYS A 33 10.30 -8.50 -8.88
CA LYS A 33 10.52 -8.80 -7.46
C LYS A 33 11.69 -8.02 -6.85
N ALA A 34 11.92 -6.79 -7.34
CA ALA A 34 12.89 -5.89 -6.76
C ALA A 34 12.59 -5.65 -5.26
N GLN A 35 13.64 -5.50 -4.48
CA GLN A 35 13.55 -5.28 -3.03
C GLN A 35 14.02 -3.88 -2.67
N LEU A 36 13.48 -3.34 -1.58
CA LEU A 36 13.98 -2.08 -1.03
C LEU A 36 15.20 -2.38 -0.16
N GLU A 37 16.32 -1.75 -0.46
CA GLU A 37 17.50 -1.76 0.42
C GLU A 37 17.30 -0.70 1.51
N LEU A 38 16.66 -1.12 2.61
CA LEU A 38 16.42 -0.25 3.75
C LEU A 38 17.54 -0.45 4.78
N PRO A 39 18.02 0.63 5.42
CA PRO A 39 19.00 0.50 6.50
C PRO A 39 18.37 -0.27 7.68
N PRO A 40 19.21 -0.95 8.47
CA PRO A 40 18.74 -1.73 9.61
C PRO A 40 17.97 -0.84 10.60
N PRO A 41 16.97 -1.40 11.31
CA PRO A 41 16.25 -0.67 12.35
C PRO A 41 17.22 -0.21 13.44
N SER A 42 17.05 1.01 13.94
CA SER A 42 17.89 1.57 15.02
C SER A 42 17.61 0.99 16.40
N ASP A 43 16.43 0.40 16.59
CA ASP A 43 15.86 0.13 17.92
C ASP A 43 16.00 -1.35 18.32
N ILE A 44 16.87 -2.10 17.64
CA ILE A 44 17.09 -3.53 17.89
C ILE A 44 18.47 -3.72 18.52
N GLU A 45 18.51 -4.06 19.80
CA GLU A 45 19.74 -4.42 20.52
C GLU A 45 20.18 -5.88 20.24
N GLU A 46 19.25 -6.75 19.86
CA GLU A 46 19.50 -8.17 19.57
C GLU A 46 19.25 -8.48 18.09
N GLU A 47 20.32 -8.82 17.35
CA GLU A 47 20.16 -9.51 16.07
C GLU A 47 19.30 -10.76 16.29
N GLY A 48 18.15 -10.84 15.61
CA GLY A 48 17.31 -12.02 15.68
C GLY A 48 18.12 -13.28 15.34
N PHE A 49 17.96 -14.34 16.14
CA PHE A 49 18.65 -15.60 15.89
C PHE A 49 18.18 -16.21 14.55
N GLY A 50 19.04 -16.16 13.54
CA GLY A 50 18.83 -16.82 12.26
C GLY A 50 19.36 -18.25 12.29
N PHE A 51 18.64 -19.18 11.71
CA PHE A 51 19.21 -20.48 11.41
C PHE A 51 20.11 -20.39 10.18
N GLY A 52 21.28 -21.03 10.24
CA GLY A 52 22.13 -21.22 9.07
C GLY A 52 21.36 -21.91 7.94
N LEU A 53 21.70 -21.56 6.68
CA LEU A 53 21.05 -22.10 5.50
C LEU A 53 21.08 -23.63 5.50
N GLU A 54 22.17 -24.22 6.00
CA GLU A 54 22.40 -25.64 6.15
C GLU A 54 21.35 -26.29 7.06
N TYR A 55 21.07 -25.66 8.21
CA TYR A 55 20.07 -26.16 9.17
C TYR A 55 18.67 -26.14 8.56
N VAL A 56 18.34 -25.07 7.84
CA VAL A 56 17.05 -24.93 7.15
C VAL A 56 16.90 -25.96 6.03
N LEU A 57 17.96 -26.22 5.26
CA LEU A 57 17.98 -27.26 4.21
C LEU A 57 17.83 -28.66 4.81
N LEU A 58 18.47 -28.94 5.95
CA LEU A 58 18.36 -30.22 6.64
C LEU A 58 16.94 -30.49 7.13
N GLN A 59 16.28 -29.51 7.78
CA GLN A 59 14.88 -29.64 8.21
C GLN A 59 13.93 -29.84 7.01
N ARG A 60 14.15 -29.13 5.90
CA ARG A 60 13.32 -29.27 4.69
C ARG A 60 13.49 -30.64 4.02
N ALA A 61 14.72 -31.14 3.96
CA ALA A 61 15.01 -32.48 3.49
C ALA A 61 14.32 -33.54 4.36
N ALA A 62 14.33 -33.37 5.69
CA ALA A 62 13.62 -34.25 6.62
C ALA A 62 12.09 -34.24 6.41
N LEU A 63 11.52 -33.09 6.02
CA LEU A 63 10.11 -32.96 5.64
C LEU A 63 9.78 -33.45 4.22
N GLY A 64 10.79 -33.86 3.44
CA GLY A 64 10.63 -34.29 2.05
C GLY A 64 10.27 -33.14 1.08
N CYS A 65 10.45 -31.89 1.49
CA CYS A 65 10.12 -30.72 0.68
C CYS A 65 11.33 -30.32 -0.20
N LYS A 66 11.16 -30.35 -1.53
CA LYS A 66 12.12 -29.76 -2.46
C LYS A 66 11.82 -28.27 -2.63
N VAL A 67 12.82 -27.41 -2.40
CA VAL A 67 12.70 -25.97 -2.67
C VAL A 67 12.57 -25.78 -4.18
N ASP A 68 11.45 -25.25 -4.65
CA ASP A 68 11.35 -24.72 -5.99
C ASP A 68 12.15 -23.41 -6.03
N GLY A 69 13.44 -23.54 -6.34
CA GLY A 69 14.32 -22.40 -6.58
C GLY A 69 13.92 -21.78 -7.91
N GLY A 70 12.86 -20.96 -7.87
CA GLY A 70 12.12 -20.42 -9.01
C GLY A 70 12.91 -20.44 -10.31
N GLN A 71 12.65 -21.44 -11.15
CA GLN A 71 13.45 -21.74 -12.35
C GLN A 71 13.35 -20.68 -13.47
N HIS A 72 12.64 -19.58 -13.23
CA HIS A 72 12.31 -18.59 -14.25
C HIS A 72 13.36 -17.48 -14.39
N LYS A 73 14.33 -17.38 -13.45
CA LYS A 73 15.47 -16.44 -13.56
C LYS A 73 16.76 -17.10 -13.10
N ILE A 74 17.76 -17.13 -13.97
CA ILE A 74 19.10 -17.64 -13.62
C ILE A 74 19.68 -16.76 -12.51
N GLY A 75 19.94 -17.34 -11.34
CA GLY A 75 20.75 -16.72 -10.28
C GLY A 75 20.09 -15.61 -9.45
N GLY A 76 18.76 -15.49 -9.44
CA GLY A 76 18.10 -14.39 -8.69
C GLY A 76 18.30 -13.01 -9.32
N TYR A 77 18.66 -12.96 -10.59
CA TYR A 77 18.87 -11.74 -11.36
C TYR A 77 17.61 -10.85 -11.34
N VAL A 78 17.70 -9.66 -10.74
CA VAL A 78 16.72 -8.59 -10.86
C VAL A 78 17.15 -7.69 -12.02
N HIS A 79 16.21 -7.24 -12.84
CA HIS A 79 16.55 -6.35 -13.96
C HIS A 79 17.15 -5.03 -13.44
N GLU A 80 18.22 -4.55 -14.07
CA GLU A 80 18.95 -3.33 -13.67
C GLU A 80 18.02 -2.11 -13.51
N ASP A 81 17.13 -1.86 -14.48
CA ASP A 81 16.12 -0.79 -14.36
C ASP A 81 15.19 -0.96 -13.14
N ALA A 82 14.85 -2.20 -12.75
CA ALA A 82 14.02 -2.45 -11.58
C ALA A 82 14.78 -2.19 -10.26
N GLU A 83 16.08 -2.45 -10.22
CA GLU A 83 16.96 -2.05 -9.11
C GLU A 83 17.06 -0.53 -9.00
N VAL A 84 17.23 0.18 -10.13
CA VAL A 84 17.26 1.65 -10.16
C VAL A 84 15.93 2.24 -9.66
N ILE A 85 14.80 1.67 -10.07
CA ILE A 85 13.47 2.04 -9.57
C ILE A 85 13.39 1.82 -8.06
N ALA A 86 13.81 0.66 -7.56
CA ALA A 86 13.77 0.35 -6.13
C ALA A 86 14.67 1.28 -5.30
N ALA A 87 15.88 1.57 -5.78
CA ALA A 87 16.80 2.51 -5.15
C ALA A 87 16.23 3.93 -5.11
N THR A 88 15.57 4.37 -6.18
CA THR A 88 14.91 5.68 -6.22
C THR A 88 13.79 5.74 -5.19
N VAL A 89 12.95 4.69 -5.09
CA VAL A 89 11.88 4.61 -4.08
C VAL A 89 12.44 4.60 -2.66
N ALA A 90 13.55 3.89 -2.41
CA ALA A 90 14.22 3.87 -1.11
C ALA A 90 14.76 5.25 -0.69
N GLY A 91 15.09 6.11 -1.67
CA GLY A 91 15.56 7.48 -1.48
C GLY A 91 14.46 8.52 -1.24
N LEU A 92 13.19 8.12 -1.06
CA LEU A 92 12.10 9.05 -0.78
C LEU A 92 12.44 9.95 0.43
N PRO A 93 12.27 11.28 0.31
CA PRO A 93 12.59 12.20 1.39
C PRO A 93 11.56 12.16 2.53
N ASP A 94 11.98 12.54 3.73
CA ASP A 94 11.14 12.46 4.94
C ASP A 94 9.88 13.34 4.87
N ASN A 95 9.93 14.46 4.15
CA ASN A 95 8.75 15.32 3.92
C ASN A 95 7.67 14.66 3.05
N LEU A 96 8.01 13.61 2.31
CA LEU A 96 7.09 12.75 1.56
C LEU A 96 6.82 11.42 2.28
N GLY A 97 7.14 11.34 3.59
CA GLY A 97 6.93 10.17 4.43
C GLY A 97 8.10 9.18 4.45
N GLY A 98 9.20 9.49 3.77
CA GLY A 98 10.46 8.77 3.86
C GLY A 98 10.33 7.25 3.66
N LYS A 99 11.04 6.49 4.51
CA LYS A 99 11.03 5.01 4.49
C LYS A 99 9.64 4.40 4.62
N ARG A 100 8.75 5.00 5.44
CA ARG A 100 7.38 4.47 5.63
C ARG A 100 6.58 4.59 4.34
N MET A 101 6.71 5.71 3.63
CA MET A 101 6.08 5.87 2.33
C MET A 101 6.71 4.97 1.28
N ALA A 102 8.04 4.82 1.26
CA ALA A 102 8.74 3.90 0.37
C ALA A 102 8.23 2.46 0.48
N ILE A 103 8.13 1.95 1.71
CA ILE A 103 7.54 0.63 1.98
C ILE A 103 6.10 0.56 1.46
N ARG A 104 5.28 1.58 1.78
CA ARG A 104 3.88 1.62 1.35
C ARG A 104 3.73 1.60 -0.17
N VAL A 105 4.55 2.38 -0.88
CA VAL A 105 4.58 2.41 -2.36
C VAL A 105 4.96 1.03 -2.91
N ALA A 106 6.00 0.40 -2.36
CA ALA A 106 6.42 -0.92 -2.79
C ALA A 106 5.34 -1.99 -2.55
N GLU A 107 4.70 -2.01 -1.38
CA GLU A 107 3.64 -2.99 -1.09
C GLU A 107 2.40 -2.79 -1.97
N LEU A 108 1.98 -1.54 -2.20
CA LEU A 108 0.88 -1.21 -3.12
C LEU A 108 1.21 -1.67 -4.55
N ALA A 109 2.43 -1.44 -5.01
CA ALA A 109 2.89 -1.89 -6.32
C ALA A 109 2.93 -3.43 -6.43
N ARG A 110 3.36 -4.14 -5.38
CA ARG A 110 3.31 -5.62 -5.33
C ARG A 110 1.89 -6.14 -5.44
N ALA A 111 0.95 -5.48 -4.77
CA ALA A 111 -0.46 -5.85 -4.80
C ALA A 111 -1.16 -5.41 -6.10
N GLY A 112 -0.60 -4.46 -6.86
CA GLY A 112 -1.29 -3.80 -7.96
C GLY A 112 -2.50 -3.00 -7.47
N LEU A 113 -2.38 -2.39 -6.29
CA LEU A 113 -3.42 -1.61 -5.63
C LEU A 113 -3.00 -0.15 -5.53
N THR A 114 -3.99 0.72 -5.33
CA THR A 114 -3.80 2.11 -4.94
C THR A 114 -4.36 2.33 -3.54
N PRO A 115 -3.94 3.38 -2.80
CA PRO A 115 -4.52 3.66 -1.50
C PRO A 115 -6.04 3.80 -1.60
N ASP A 116 -6.77 3.17 -0.68
CA ASP A 116 -8.21 3.38 -0.59
C ASP A 116 -8.49 4.81 -0.12
N TRP A 117 -9.02 5.63 -1.03
CA TRP A 117 -9.46 7.01 -0.79
C TRP A 117 -10.94 7.09 -0.41
N MET A 118 -11.60 5.94 -0.23
CA MET A 118 -13.00 5.74 0.09
C MET A 118 -13.96 6.22 -1.00
N PRO A 119 -14.06 5.48 -2.13
CA PRO A 119 -14.95 5.82 -3.23
C PRO A 119 -16.41 5.93 -2.82
N GLY A 120 -17.02 7.09 -3.13
CA GLY A 120 -18.42 7.36 -2.82
C GLY A 120 -18.74 7.46 -1.32
N ALA A 121 -17.74 7.55 -0.45
CA ALA A 121 -17.97 7.64 0.99
C ALA A 121 -18.68 8.96 1.35
N VAL A 122 -19.80 8.82 2.05
CA VAL A 122 -20.59 9.90 2.62
C VAL A 122 -20.81 9.57 4.09
N PRO A 123 -20.62 10.52 5.03
CA PRO A 123 -20.89 10.28 6.44
C PRO A 123 -22.35 9.90 6.67
N ARG A 124 -22.58 8.75 7.33
CA ARG A 124 -23.92 8.29 7.71
C ARG A 124 -24.05 8.25 9.22
N CYS A 125 -25.16 8.78 9.72
CA CYS A 125 -25.54 8.63 11.12
C CYS A 125 -26.05 7.20 11.33
N VAL A 126 -25.32 6.42 12.12
CA VAL A 126 -25.62 5.02 12.42
C VAL A 126 -25.69 4.82 13.94
N PRO A 127 -26.51 3.89 14.45
CA PRO A 127 -26.49 3.53 15.86
C PRO A 127 -25.10 3.12 16.32
N VAL A 128 -24.74 3.47 17.55
CA VAL A 128 -23.48 2.97 18.16
C VAL A 128 -23.51 1.46 18.31
N ASP A 129 -24.68 0.91 18.63
CA ASP A 129 -24.88 -0.52 18.84
C ASP A 129 -26.24 -0.97 18.29
N ILE A 130 -26.26 -2.20 17.76
CA ILE A 130 -27.44 -2.84 17.18
C ILE A 130 -27.58 -4.23 17.77
N LYS A 131 -28.75 -4.51 18.36
CA LYS A 131 -29.11 -5.80 18.93
C LYS A 131 -30.09 -6.53 18.02
N ARG A 132 -29.87 -7.82 17.81
CA ARG A 132 -30.75 -8.65 17.00
C ARG A 132 -31.79 -9.37 17.87
N ASN A 133 -33.05 -9.31 17.47
CA ASN A 133 -34.15 -10.03 18.12
C ASN A 133 -34.98 -10.81 17.09
N ARG A 134 -36.07 -11.47 17.54
CA ARG A 134 -36.97 -12.26 16.66
C ARG A 134 -37.64 -11.45 15.53
N HIS A 135 -37.65 -10.11 15.63
CA HIS A 135 -38.21 -9.17 14.67
C HIS A 135 -37.12 -8.46 13.83
N GLY A 136 -35.85 -8.88 13.97
CA GLY A 136 -34.72 -8.32 13.22
C GLY A 136 -33.81 -7.43 14.06
N ASP A 137 -33.10 -6.55 13.37
CA ASP A 137 -32.09 -5.68 13.96
C ASP A 137 -32.74 -4.44 14.59
N ARG A 138 -32.39 -4.16 15.85
CA ARG A 138 -32.92 -3.03 16.60
C ARG A 138 -31.77 -2.25 17.23
N ALA A 139 -31.76 -0.94 17.00
CA ALA A 139 -30.80 -0.04 17.61
C ALA A 139 -30.92 -0.04 19.15
N THR A 140 -29.79 -0.06 19.84
CA THR A 140 -29.73 0.01 21.30
C THR A 140 -30.17 1.40 21.77
N SER A 141 -31.00 1.46 22.82
CA SER A 141 -31.47 2.70 23.45
C SER A 141 -31.04 2.75 24.91
N GLU A 142 -30.61 3.93 25.37
CA GLU A 142 -30.25 4.21 26.76
C GLU A 142 -31.18 5.28 27.37
N VAL A 143 -31.30 5.30 28.69
CA VAL A 143 -32.11 6.30 29.40
C VAL A 143 -31.29 7.57 29.56
N VAL A 144 -31.76 8.67 28.96
CA VAL A 144 -31.10 9.98 29.00
C VAL A 144 -31.70 10.92 30.05
N GLY A 145 -32.87 10.58 30.59
CA GLY A 145 -33.51 11.36 31.64
C GLY A 145 -34.82 10.72 32.10
N THR A 146 -35.41 11.32 33.13
CA THR A 146 -36.72 10.92 33.64
C THR A 146 -37.61 12.16 33.70
N GLU A 147 -38.74 12.13 33.00
CA GLU A 147 -39.69 13.23 33.00
C GLU A 147 -41.00 12.84 33.68
N ARG A 148 -41.66 13.81 34.32
CA ARG A 148 -43.02 13.63 34.83
C ARG A 148 -44.01 14.03 33.75
N VAL A 149 -44.78 13.07 33.27
CA VAL A 149 -45.80 13.28 32.23
C VAL A 149 -47.17 12.97 32.80
N LEU A 150 -48.17 13.79 32.47
CA LEU A 150 -49.56 13.56 32.85
C LEU A 150 -50.17 12.55 31.87
N ILE A 151 -50.37 11.30 32.31
CA ILE A 151 -51.00 10.25 31.50
C ILE A 151 -52.33 9.89 32.13
N LYS A 152 -53.43 10.10 31.39
CA LYS A 152 -54.80 9.83 31.86
C LYS A 152 -55.12 10.50 33.21
N GLY A 153 -54.75 11.77 33.36
CA GLY A 153 -55.01 12.59 34.56
C GLY A 153 -54.15 12.26 35.80
N LYS A 154 -53.19 11.34 35.69
CA LYS A 154 -52.25 11.01 36.77
C LYS A 154 -50.82 11.33 36.36
N TRP A 155 -50.07 11.95 37.26
CA TRP A 155 -48.64 12.18 37.07
C TRP A 155 -47.87 10.87 37.18
N ARG A 156 -47.09 10.54 36.14
CA ARG A 156 -46.19 9.38 36.13
C ARG A 156 -44.79 9.82 35.74
N SER A 157 -43.79 9.23 36.38
CA SER A 157 -42.39 9.36 35.96
C SER A 157 -42.12 8.37 34.84
N VAL A 158 -41.61 8.85 33.70
CA VAL A 158 -41.32 8.05 32.51
C VAL A 158 -39.85 8.25 32.14
N GLU A 159 -39.16 7.15 31.84
CA GLU A 159 -37.81 7.18 31.30
C GLU A 159 -37.83 7.72 29.86
N VAL A 160 -37.12 8.82 29.62
CA VAL A 160 -36.83 9.31 28.28
C VAL A 160 -35.65 8.52 27.75
N ARG A 161 -35.85 7.80 26.64
CA ARG A 161 -34.83 6.95 26.02
C ARG A 161 -34.35 7.55 24.71
N ALA A 162 -33.04 7.56 24.50
CA ALA A 162 -32.41 7.95 23.25
C ALA A 162 -31.53 6.82 22.70
N CYS A 163 -31.31 6.82 21.40
CA CYS A 163 -30.34 5.93 20.77
C CYS A 163 -29.01 6.69 20.60
N PRO A 164 -27.91 6.26 21.22
CA PRO A 164 -26.61 6.83 20.94
C PRO A 164 -26.22 6.52 19.49
N VAL A 165 -25.79 7.55 18.76
CA VAL A 165 -25.42 7.46 17.34
C VAL A 165 -23.96 7.87 17.14
N ARG A 166 -23.35 7.33 16.08
CA ARG A 166 -22.04 7.72 15.57
C ARG A 166 -22.12 7.98 14.07
N PHE A 167 -21.18 8.75 13.54
CA PHE A 167 -21.00 8.83 12.09
C PHE A 167 -20.04 7.74 11.62
N SER A 168 -20.40 7.01 10.56
CA SER A 168 -19.53 6.01 9.95
C SER A 168 -19.73 5.93 8.42
N PRO A 169 -18.65 6.05 7.62
CA PRO A 169 -17.36 6.60 8.04
C PRO A 169 -17.52 8.06 8.48
N ASP A 170 -16.75 8.51 9.46
CA ASP A 170 -16.77 9.91 9.86
C ASP A 170 -16.00 10.80 8.85
N GLN A 171 -16.21 12.11 8.91
CA GLN A 171 -15.56 13.03 7.97
C GLN A 171 -14.03 13.03 8.11
N ARG A 172 -13.50 12.78 9.31
CA ARG A 172 -12.06 12.74 9.56
C ARG A 172 -11.44 11.50 8.91
N GLN A 173 -12.11 10.36 8.96
CA GLN A 173 -11.71 9.12 8.29
C GLN A 173 -11.65 9.33 6.77
N ILE A 174 -12.69 9.93 6.18
CA ILE A 174 -12.71 10.24 4.74
C ILE A 174 -11.56 11.19 4.37
N ASN A 175 -11.38 12.27 5.14
CA ASN A 175 -10.31 13.23 4.87
C ASN A 175 -8.92 12.60 5.00
N SER A 176 -8.71 11.76 6.01
CA SER A 176 -7.46 11.03 6.23
C SER A 176 -7.15 10.07 5.08
N ALA A 177 -8.15 9.32 4.60
CA ALA A 177 -8.00 8.42 3.46
C ALA A 177 -7.63 9.19 2.17
N ARG A 178 -8.29 10.32 1.92
CA ARG A 178 -7.98 11.20 0.78
C ARG A 178 -6.60 11.83 0.90
N GLN A 179 -6.20 12.26 2.09
CA GLN A 179 -4.85 12.78 2.33
C GLN A 179 -3.80 11.70 2.09
N ALA A 180 -4.01 10.48 2.59
CA ALA A 180 -3.09 9.37 2.36
C ALA A 180 -2.94 9.01 0.87
N TYR A 181 -4.01 9.18 0.08
CA TYR A 181 -3.94 9.06 -1.38
C TYR A 181 -3.11 10.18 -2.02
N GLU A 182 -3.34 11.43 -1.61
CA GLU A 182 -2.56 12.58 -2.10
C GLU A 182 -1.08 12.44 -1.73
N ASP A 183 -0.73 12.04 -0.51
CA ASP A 183 0.65 11.81 -0.07
C ASP A 183 1.35 10.75 -0.94
N TRP A 184 0.65 9.64 -1.21
CA TRP A 184 1.13 8.62 -2.12
C TRP A 184 1.28 9.14 -3.56
N TRP A 185 0.33 9.94 -4.04
CA TRP A 185 0.38 10.55 -5.37
C TRP A 185 1.58 11.50 -5.53
N GLN A 186 1.87 12.32 -4.51
CA GLN A 186 3.05 13.18 -4.47
C GLN A 186 4.35 12.36 -4.47
N ALA A 187 4.39 11.25 -3.72
CA ALA A 187 5.53 10.32 -3.73
C ALA A 187 5.74 9.70 -5.13
N LEU A 188 4.67 9.31 -5.82
CA LEU A 188 4.77 8.84 -7.21
C LEU A 188 5.32 9.90 -8.16
N GLY A 189 4.87 11.15 -8.02
CA GLY A 189 5.37 12.28 -8.81
C GLY A 189 6.87 12.48 -8.58
N TRP A 190 7.30 12.48 -7.31
CA TRP A 190 8.73 12.60 -6.96
C TRP A 190 9.58 11.45 -7.53
N VAL A 191 9.11 10.21 -7.43
CA VAL A 191 9.82 9.04 -7.99
C VAL A 191 9.92 9.15 -9.51
N ARG A 192 8.83 9.54 -10.19
CA ARG A 192 8.83 9.76 -11.64
C ARG A 192 9.86 10.82 -12.02
N ASP A 193 9.81 11.98 -11.38
CA ASP A 193 10.66 13.12 -11.69
C ASP A 193 12.14 12.77 -11.42
N GLY A 194 12.41 12.06 -10.33
CA GLY A 194 13.75 11.55 -10.02
C GLY A 194 14.29 10.56 -11.06
N LEU A 195 13.44 9.64 -11.54
CA LEU A 195 13.83 8.67 -12.56
C LEU A 195 14.03 9.31 -13.94
N ILE A 196 13.18 10.28 -14.32
CA ILE A 196 13.33 11.04 -15.57
C ILE A 196 14.61 11.88 -15.52
N ALA A 197 14.81 12.65 -14.44
CA ALA A 197 15.99 13.49 -14.27
C ALA A 197 17.29 12.67 -14.19
N GLY A 198 17.23 11.48 -13.56
CA GLY A 198 18.37 10.57 -13.47
C GLY A 198 18.78 9.98 -14.81
N GLY A 199 17.84 9.71 -15.72
CA GLY A 199 18.13 9.21 -17.08
C GLY A 199 18.85 7.85 -17.12
N MET A 200 18.85 7.10 -16.01
CA MET A 200 19.60 5.85 -15.85
C MET A 200 18.88 4.61 -16.41
N LEU A 201 17.60 4.72 -16.76
CA LEU A 201 16.80 3.60 -17.28
C LEU A 201 17.17 3.23 -18.72
N ARG A 202 17.52 1.96 -18.92
CA ARG A 202 18.06 1.44 -20.18
C ARG A 202 16.97 0.91 -21.09
N GLU A 203 16.03 0.13 -20.56
CA GLU A 203 14.98 -0.57 -21.31
C GLU A 203 13.58 0.01 -21.05
N VAL A 204 13.37 0.68 -19.92
CA VAL A 204 12.13 1.38 -19.59
C VAL A 204 12.25 2.86 -19.93
N GLU A 205 11.20 3.41 -20.55
CA GLU A 205 11.02 4.84 -20.74
C GLU A 205 9.80 5.29 -19.94
N LEU A 206 9.98 6.27 -19.05
CA LEU A 206 8.88 6.79 -18.26
C LEU A 206 8.11 7.85 -19.02
N THR A 207 6.80 7.68 -19.04
CA THR A 207 5.86 8.66 -19.57
C THR A 207 5.40 9.62 -18.46
N ASP A 208 4.85 10.77 -18.86
CA ASP A 208 4.28 11.75 -17.92
C ASP A 208 2.98 11.29 -17.24
N MET A 209 2.50 10.09 -17.58
CA MET A 209 1.25 9.53 -17.09
C MET A 209 1.31 9.25 -15.58
N LEU A 210 0.50 10.01 -14.83
CA LEU A 210 0.20 9.80 -13.42
C LEU A 210 -1.25 9.35 -13.22
N PRO A 211 -1.56 8.65 -12.12
CA PRO A 211 -2.93 8.42 -11.69
C PRO A 211 -3.69 9.75 -11.52
N ARG A 212 -5.03 9.71 -11.55
CA ARG A 212 -5.85 10.91 -11.33
C ARG A 212 -5.55 11.49 -9.94
N LYS A 213 -5.13 12.76 -9.88
CA LYS A 213 -4.73 13.42 -8.63
C LYS A 213 -5.82 13.37 -7.54
N ARG A 214 -7.07 13.66 -7.92
CA ARG A 214 -8.22 13.65 -7.00
C ARG A 214 -9.35 12.81 -7.58
N PRO A 215 -9.33 11.48 -7.39
CA PRO A 215 -10.32 10.59 -7.99
C PRO A 215 -11.73 10.78 -7.42
N TRP A 216 -11.87 11.35 -6.21
CA TRP A 216 -13.15 11.66 -5.57
C TRP A 216 -13.86 12.91 -6.08
N GLU A 217 -13.18 13.78 -6.85
CA GLU A 217 -13.84 14.95 -7.44
C GLU A 217 -14.69 14.52 -8.65
N PRO A 218 -15.89 15.10 -8.84
CA PRO A 218 -16.66 14.87 -10.06
C PRO A 218 -15.84 15.26 -11.29
N ARG A 219 -16.08 14.58 -12.41
CA ARG A 219 -15.43 14.89 -13.69
C ARG A 219 -16.11 16.09 -14.36
#